data_AF-A0A962V029-F1
#
_entry.id   AF-A0A962V029-F1
#
_cell.length_a   1.000
_cell.length_b   1.000
_cell.length_c   1.000
_cell.angle_alpha   90.00
_cell.angle_beta   90.00
_cell.angle_gamma   90.00
#
_symmetry.space_group_name_H-M   'P 1'
#
loop_
_entity.id
_entity.type
_entity.pdbx_description
1 polymer ?
#
loop_
_entity_poly.entity_id
_entity_poly.type
_entity_poly.pdbx_seq_one_letter_code
_entity_poly.pdbx_strand_id
1 'polypeptide(L)'
;TPVYADVDPLTLLLDPVQAEAAISAATRAIIITHLYGNMADMTAFRALAERYQLALIEDCSQAHGASRADRPAGSWGDIGIFSFYPTKNLAALGDGGALVCQDSALAATLRELRQYGWQEKYTVQRPFGINSRLDALQAAILSAKLPYLEADN
;
A
#
# COMPACT_ATOMS: atom_id res chain seq x y z
N THR A 1 1.08 15.78 -9.22
CA THR A 1 1.18 15.29 -10.61
C THR A 1 1.96 14.00 -10.61
N PRO A 2 1.47 12.92 -11.23
CA PRO A 2 2.27 11.71 -11.42
C PRO A 2 3.51 12.00 -12.27
N VAL A 3 4.64 11.44 -11.87
CA VAL A 3 5.89 11.42 -12.65
C VAL A 3 6.27 9.96 -12.79
N TYR A 4 6.36 9.49 -14.04
CA TYR A 4 6.68 8.10 -14.32
C TYR A 4 8.18 7.90 -14.39
N ALA A 5 8.63 6.74 -13.94
CA ALA A 5 9.99 6.24 -14.07
C ALA A 5 9.90 4.79 -14.58
N ASP A 6 10.92 4.37 -15.31
CA ASP A 6 10.89 3.09 -16.01
C ASP A 6 11.13 1.90 -15.07
N VAL A 7 10.72 0.72 -15.51
CA VAL A 7 10.87 -0.54 -14.78
C VAL A 7 12.11 -1.29 -15.26
N ASP A 8 12.65 -2.15 -14.40
CA ASP A 8 13.61 -3.16 -14.85
C ASP A 8 12.91 -4.14 -15.83
N PRO A 9 13.49 -4.40 -17.01
CA PRO A 9 12.80 -5.15 -18.07
C PRO A 9 12.63 -6.66 -17.78
N LEU A 10 13.34 -7.20 -16.78
CA LEU A 10 13.26 -8.61 -16.39
C LEU A 10 12.24 -8.82 -15.27
N THR A 11 12.28 -7.97 -14.27
CA THR A 11 11.42 -8.06 -13.08
C THR A 11 10.09 -7.33 -13.27
N LEU A 12 10.05 -6.34 -14.17
CA LEU A 12 8.93 -5.43 -14.39
C LEU A 12 8.58 -4.57 -13.16
N LEU A 13 9.52 -4.46 -12.21
CA LEU A 13 9.42 -3.64 -11.01
C LEU A 13 10.11 -2.31 -11.25
N LEU A 14 9.64 -1.25 -10.58
CA LEU A 14 10.23 0.08 -10.69
C LEU A 14 11.74 0.03 -10.40
N ASP A 15 12.55 0.56 -11.31
CA ASP A 15 14.00 0.62 -11.15
C ASP A 15 14.38 1.80 -10.21
N PRO A 16 15.09 1.55 -9.09
CA PRO A 16 15.53 2.61 -8.18
C PRO A 16 16.35 3.73 -8.86
N VAL A 17 17.16 3.39 -9.86
CA VAL A 17 17.99 4.38 -10.60
C VAL A 17 17.10 5.28 -11.44
N GLN A 18 16.12 4.72 -12.12
CA GLN A 18 15.16 5.48 -12.91
C GLN A 18 14.28 6.36 -12.01
N ALA A 19 13.85 5.82 -10.86
CA ALA A 19 13.09 6.56 -9.88
C ALA A 19 13.88 7.75 -9.31
N GLU A 20 15.15 7.55 -8.93
CA GLU A 20 16.02 8.62 -8.43
C GLU A 20 16.21 9.73 -9.46
N ALA A 21 16.41 9.37 -10.74
CA ALA A 21 16.55 10.34 -11.83
C ALA A 21 15.30 11.20 -12.06
N ALA A 22 14.12 10.68 -11.71
CA ALA A 22 12.84 11.40 -11.82
C ALA A 22 12.52 12.29 -10.61
N ILE A 23 13.30 12.23 -9.52
CA ILE A 23 13.08 13.05 -8.33
C ILE A 23 13.37 14.52 -8.62
N SER A 24 12.49 15.40 -8.16
CA SER A 24 12.63 16.86 -8.25
C SER A 24 12.25 17.52 -6.93
N ALA A 25 12.45 18.83 -6.81
CA ALA A 25 11.99 19.61 -5.65
C ALA A 25 10.46 19.56 -5.44
N ALA A 26 9.69 19.19 -6.47
CA ALA A 26 8.24 19.02 -6.38
C ALA A 26 7.82 17.61 -5.94
N THR A 27 8.74 16.64 -5.89
CA THR A 27 8.43 15.27 -5.48
C THR A 27 8.06 15.24 -3.99
N ARG A 28 7.04 14.43 -3.65
CA ARG A 28 6.52 14.30 -2.28
C ARG A 28 6.43 12.86 -1.79
N ALA A 29 6.24 11.93 -2.72
CA ALA A 29 6.16 10.52 -2.42
C ALA A 29 6.70 9.69 -3.59
N ILE A 30 7.12 8.47 -3.26
CA ILE A 30 7.41 7.40 -4.21
C ILE A 30 6.37 6.32 -3.98
N ILE A 31 5.70 5.85 -5.05
CA ILE A 31 4.72 4.77 -4.98
C ILE A 31 5.32 3.56 -5.70
N ILE A 32 5.46 2.44 -4.99
CA ILE A 32 6.12 1.22 -5.45
C ILE A 32 5.09 0.11 -5.61
N THR A 33 4.91 -0.39 -6.83
CA THR A 33 4.06 -1.57 -7.07
C THR A 33 4.86 -2.86 -6.96
N HIS A 34 4.39 -3.80 -6.15
CA HIS A 34 4.90 -5.17 -6.11
C HIS A 34 4.15 -6.01 -7.15
N LEU A 35 4.66 -6.00 -8.37
CA LEU A 35 4.00 -6.57 -9.53
C LEU A 35 4.12 -8.10 -9.54
N TYR A 36 3.01 -8.79 -9.84
CA TYR A 36 2.95 -10.26 -9.96
C TYR A 36 3.44 -11.03 -8.72
N GLY A 37 3.30 -10.45 -7.53
CA GLY A 37 3.79 -11.05 -6.28
C GLY A 37 5.27 -10.80 -6.00
N ASN A 38 6.01 -10.23 -6.95
CA ASN A 38 7.42 -9.92 -6.77
C ASN A 38 7.60 -8.59 -6.04
N MET A 39 8.40 -8.61 -4.97
CA MET A 39 8.71 -7.41 -4.20
C MET A 39 9.86 -6.61 -4.83
N ALA A 40 9.64 -5.30 -4.98
CA ALA A 40 10.64 -4.35 -5.47
C ALA A 40 11.85 -4.27 -4.51
N ASP A 41 12.90 -3.55 -4.92
CA ASP A 41 14.05 -3.29 -4.07
C ASP A 41 13.76 -2.30 -2.95
N MET A 42 13.06 -2.79 -1.93
CA MET A 42 12.62 -1.97 -0.81
C MET A 42 13.77 -1.45 0.04
N THR A 43 14.93 -2.11 0.04
CA THR A 43 16.14 -1.57 0.68
C THR A 43 16.61 -0.32 -0.06
N ALA A 44 16.71 -0.38 -1.39
CA ALA A 44 17.09 0.77 -2.21
C ALA A 44 16.05 1.91 -2.10
N PHE A 45 14.75 1.61 -2.20
CA PHE A 45 13.70 2.62 -2.12
C PHE A 45 13.58 3.26 -0.74
N ARG A 46 13.78 2.50 0.35
CA ARG A 46 13.83 3.08 1.70
C ARG A 46 14.98 4.07 1.84
N ALA A 47 16.16 3.73 1.33
CA ALA A 47 17.32 4.62 1.34
C ALA A 47 17.08 5.90 0.51
N LEU A 48 16.46 5.77 -0.68
CA LEU A 48 16.07 6.93 -1.49
C LEU A 48 15.05 7.82 -0.76
N ALA A 49 14.00 7.23 -0.20
CA ALA A 49 12.96 7.97 0.52
C ALA A 49 13.53 8.73 1.72
N GLU A 50 14.48 8.14 2.47
CA GLU A 50 15.17 8.83 3.57
C GLU A 50 16.05 9.97 3.08
N ARG A 51 16.91 9.71 2.07
CA ARG A 51 17.84 10.69 1.51
C ARG A 51 17.13 11.94 0.99
N TYR A 52 15.97 11.75 0.35
CA TYR A 52 15.19 12.84 -0.25
C TYR A 52 14.01 13.30 0.61
N GLN A 53 13.84 12.75 1.81
CA GLN A 53 12.72 13.06 2.72
C GLN A 53 11.34 12.91 2.06
N LEU A 54 11.16 11.82 1.30
CA LEU A 54 9.93 11.50 0.58
C LEU A 54 9.13 10.45 1.33
N ALA A 55 7.81 10.53 1.24
CA ALA A 55 6.95 9.43 1.69
C ALA A 55 7.14 8.21 0.77
N LEU A 56 7.12 7.02 1.34
CA LEU A 56 7.22 5.75 0.61
C LEU A 56 5.92 4.97 0.75
N ILE A 57 5.25 4.70 -0.36
CA ILE A 57 3.97 3.99 -0.39
C ILE A 57 4.15 2.69 -1.17
N GLU A 58 3.77 1.57 -0.56
CA GLU A 58 3.76 0.27 -1.22
C GLU A 58 2.35 -0.03 -1.77
N ASP A 59 2.25 -0.24 -3.08
CA ASP A 59 1.11 -0.91 -3.70
C ASP A 59 1.35 -2.42 -3.70
N CYS A 60 0.74 -3.09 -2.71
CA CYS A 60 0.82 -4.52 -2.48
C CYS A 60 -0.38 -5.26 -3.07
N SER A 61 -1.13 -4.65 -3.99
CA SER A 61 -2.35 -5.21 -4.57
C SER A 61 -2.16 -6.57 -5.23
N GLN A 62 -0.93 -6.99 -5.56
CA GLN A 62 -0.61 -8.31 -6.12
C GLN A 62 0.40 -9.09 -5.29
N ALA A 63 0.71 -8.65 -4.06
CA ALA A 63 1.80 -9.20 -3.25
C ALA A 63 1.34 -9.61 -1.84
N HIS A 64 0.13 -10.15 -1.74
CA HIS A 64 -0.37 -10.70 -0.48
C HIS A 64 0.52 -11.85 -0.03
N GLY A 65 1.02 -11.81 1.20
CA GLY A 65 1.91 -12.85 1.75
C GLY A 65 3.33 -12.85 1.19
N ALA A 66 3.68 -11.97 0.24
CA ALA A 66 5.05 -11.84 -0.22
C ALA A 66 5.96 -11.30 0.90
N SER A 67 7.22 -11.72 0.89
CA SER A 67 8.23 -11.23 1.82
C SER A 67 9.57 -11.06 1.12
N ARG A 68 10.37 -10.11 1.62
CA ARG A 68 11.76 -9.91 1.21
C ARG A 68 12.57 -9.69 2.47
N ALA A 69 13.70 -10.39 2.62
CA ALA A 69 14.54 -10.32 3.82
C ALA A 69 13.73 -10.45 5.13
N ASP A 70 12.85 -11.46 5.20
CA ASP A 70 11.96 -11.76 6.34
C ASP A 70 10.98 -10.64 6.73
N ARG A 71 10.85 -9.60 5.90
CA ARG A 71 9.92 -8.49 6.10
C ARG A 71 8.79 -8.55 5.07
N PRO A 72 7.53 -8.63 5.50
CA PRO A 72 6.40 -8.81 4.58
C PRO A 72 6.13 -7.55 3.76
N ALA A 73 5.51 -7.73 2.59
CA ALA A 73 4.98 -6.64 1.78
C ALA A 73 4.05 -5.73 2.60
N GLY A 74 4.10 -4.42 2.34
CA GLY A 74 3.29 -3.42 3.03
C GLY A 74 3.85 -3.00 4.39
N SER A 75 5.00 -3.53 4.79
CA SER A 75 5.64 -3.17 6.06
C SER A 75 6.93 -2.38 5.89
N TRP A 76 7.36 -2.05 4.67
CA TRP A 76 8.62 -1.36 4.36
C TRP A 76 8.46 0.17 4.24
N GLY A 77 7.36 0.61 3.64
CA GLY A 77 6.99 2.01 3.46
C GLY A 77 6.24 2.60 4.65
N ASP A 78 5.85 3.86 4.50
CA ASP A 78 5.02 4.56 5.48
C ASP A 78 3.57 4.05 5.44
N ILE A 79 3.11 3.63 4.24
CA ILE A 79 1.81 3.00 4.00
C ILE A 79 1.96 1.82 3.04
N GLY A 80 1.35 0.68 3.37
CA GLY A 80 1.11 -0.42 2.45
C GLY A 80 -0.37 -0.51 2.06
N ILE A 81 -0.64 -0.79 0.78
CA ILE A 81 -1.99 -0.82 0.20
C ILE A 81 -2.27 -2.23 -0.34
N PHE A 82 -3.38 -2.82 0.09
CA PHE A 82 -3.85 -4.12 -0.40
C PHE A 82 -5.19 -3.99 -1.08
N SER A 83 -5.38 -4.77 -2.15
CA SER A 83 -6.64 -4.93 -2.86
C SER A 83 -7.19 -6.33 -2.57
N PHE A 84 -8.46 -6.43 -2.28
CA PHE A 84 -9.16 -7.70 -2.07
C PHE A 84 -10.13 -8.02 -3.21
N TYR A 85 -9.87 -7.48 -4.40
CA TYR A 85 -10.66 -7.80 -5.60
C TYR A 85 -10.74 -9.33 -5.81
N PRO A 86 -11.82 -9.89 -6.39
CA PRO A 86 -12.05 -11.35 -6.39
C PRO A 86 -10.98 -12.21 -7.06
N THR A 87 -10.06 -11.62 -7.85
CA THR A 87 -8.96 -12.34 -8.51
C THR A 87 -7.62 -12.23 -7.78
N LYS A 88 -7.57 -11.61 -6.60
CA LYS A 88 -6.35 -11.51 -5.79
C LYS A 88 -6.11 -12.78 -4.99
N ASN A 89 -4.86 -13.03 -4.57
CA ASN A 89 -4.51 -14.21 -3.78
C ASN A 89 -5.34 -14.30 -2.50
N LEU A 90 -5.47 -13.18 -1.76
CA LEU A 90 -6.47 -13.02 -0.71
C LEU A 90 -7.66 -12.21 -1.24
N ALA A 91 -8.74 -12.90 -1.59
CA ALA A 91 -9.87 -12.30 -2.29
C ALA A 91 -11.14 -12.22 -1.44
N ALA A 92 -11.86 -11.11 -1.56
CA ALA A 92 -13.24 -10.96 -1.14
C ALA A 92 -14.21 -11.46 -2.24
N LEU A 93 -15.52 -11.50 -1.98
CA LEU A 93 -16.55 -11.79 -3.00
C LEU A 93 -17.10 -10.50 -3.65
N GLY A 94 -16.27 -9.47 -3.74
CA GLY A 94 -16.60 -8.15 -4.28
C GLY A 94 -15.40 -7.22 -4.18
N ASP A 95 -15.65 -5.91 -4.29
CA ASP A 95 -14.60 -4.92 -4.08
C ASP A 95 -14.23 -4.79 -2.60
N GLY A 96 -12.94 -4.60 -2.35
CA GLY A 96 -12.40 -4.42 -1.01
C GLY A 96 -10.92 -4.05 -1.05
N GLY A 97 -10.44 -3.49 0.05
CA GLY A 97 -9.03 -3.18 0.22
C GLY A 97 -8.71 -2.83 1.66
N ALA A 98 -7.42 -2.73 1.95
CA ALA A 98 -6.90 -2.34 3.25
C ALA A 98 -5.67 -1.45 3.10
N LEU A 99 -5.44 -0.64 4.13
CA LEU A 99 -4.19 0.08 4.33
C LEU A 99 -3.54 -0.46 5.59
N VAL A 100 -2.23 -0.65 5.55
CA VAL A 100 -1.39 -0.91 6.71
C VAL A 100 -0.43 0.26 6.90
N CYS A 101 -0.16 0.61 8.16
CA CYS A 101 0.63 1.78 8.53
C CYS A 101 1.19 1.55 9.93
N GLN A 102 2.48 1.82 10.14
CA GLN A 102 3.12 1.68 11.45
C GLN A 102 2.97 2.95 12.31
N ASP A 103 2.97 4.13 11.69
CA ASP A 103 2.82 5.40 12.41
C ASP A 103 1.37 5.56 12.92
N SER A 104 1.23 5.73 14.23
CA SER A 104 -0.08 5.78 14.90
C SER A 104 -0.86 7.06 14.61
N ALA A 105 -0.17 8.19 14.39
CA ALA A 105 -0.78 9.47 14.06
C ALA A 105 -1.27 9.50 12.61
N LEU A 106 -0.49 8.93 11.70
CA LEU A 106 -0.88 8.70 10.31
C LEU A 106 -2.05 7.71 10.25
N ALA A 107 -1.99 6.61 11.01
CA ALA A 107 -3.09 5.64 11.08
C ALA A 107 -4.38 6.30 11.60
N ALA A 108 -4.32 7.16 12.63
CA ALA A 108 -5.49 7.91 13.09
C ALA A 108 -6.06 8.81 11.98
N THR A 109 -5.19 9.55 11.29
CA THR A 109 -5.56 10.39 10.14
C THR A 109 -6.25 9.58 9.04
N LEU A 110 -5.72 8.40 8.68
CA LEU A 110 -6.31 7.51 7.67
C LEU A 110 -7.69 6.97 8.11
N ARG A 111 -7.88 6.68 9.40
CA ARG A 111 -9.18 6.24 9.95
C ARG A 111 -10.26 7.31 9.83
N GLU A 112 -9.89 8.57 10.06
CA GLU A 112 -10.81 9.71 9.89
C GLU A 112 -11.13 9.91 8.41
N LEU A 113 -10.11 9.95 7.54
CA LEU A 113 -10.28 10.18 6.10
C LEU A 113 -11.13 9.10 5.42
N ARG A 114 -11.02 7.82 5.81
CA ARG A 114 -11.88 6.76 5.25
C ARG A 114 -13.36 6.86 5.67
N GLN A 115 -13.65 7.69 6.67
CA GLN A 115 -14.96 7.86 7.30
C GLN A 115 -15.36 9.35 7.30
N TYR A 116 -15.49 9.94 6.12
CA TYR A 116 -15.95 11.32 5.91
C TYR A 116 -15.10 12.42 6.59
N GLY A 117 -13.91 12.09 7.12
CA GLY A 117 -13.09 13.02 7.90
C GLY A 117 -13.56 13.15 9.35
N TRP A 118 -14.34 12.18 9.83
CA TRP A 118 -14.90 12.17 11.19
C TRP A 118 -13.87 11.74 12.22
N GLN A 119 -13.59 12.63 13.18
CA GLN A 119 -12.94 12.25 14.43
C GLN A 119 -13.95 11.55 15.36
N GLU A 120 -15.17 12.07 15.38
CA GLU A 120 -16.31 11.53 16.12
C GLU A 120 -17.57 11.54 15.23
N LYS A 121 -18.60 10.80 15.63
CA LYS A 121 -19.83 10.69 14.84
C LYS A 121 -20.44 12.07 14.60
N TYR A 122 -20.60 12.44 13.33
CA TYR A 122 -21.12 13.74 12.87
C TYR A 122 -20.19 14.95 13.10
N THR A 123 -18.97 14.75 13.57
CA THR A 123 -17.98 15.82 13.74
C THR A 123 -16.86 15.66 12.72
N VAL A 124 -16.91 16.46 11.65
CA VAL A 124 -15.86 16.50 10.63
C VAL A 124 -14.73 17.40 11.13
N GLN A 125 -13.57 16.81 11.39
CA GLN A 125 -12.36 17.55 11.77
C GLN A 125 -11.38 17.67 10.60
N ARG A 126 -11.35 16.66 9.72
CA ARG A 126 -10.48 16.65 8.55
C ARG A 126 -11.30 16.88 7.28
N PRO A 127 -10.94 17.87 6.45
CA PRO A 127 -11.58 18.04 5.15
C PRO A 127 -11.20 16.89 4.21
N PHE A 128 -11.96 16.74 3.13
CA PHE A 128 -11.70 15.78 2.04
C PHE A 128 -11.76 14.29 2.41
N GLY A 129 -12.35 13.96 3.56
CA GLY A 129 -12.67 12.57 3.86
C GLY A 129 -13.72 12.00 2.92
N ILE A 130 -13.70 10.69 2.75
CA ILE A 130 -14.55 9.94 1.83
C ILE A 130 -15.30 8.84 2.56
N ASN A 131 -16.27 8.22 1.89
CA ASN A 131 -16.84 6.97 2.34
C ASN A 131 -16.07 5.79 1.72
N SER A 132 -15.10 5.23 2.45
CA SER A 132 -14.34 4.06 2.02
C SER A 132 -14.29 3.03 3.14
N ARG A 133 -15.19 2.06 3.09
CA ARG A 133 -15.37 1.03 4.12
C ARG A 133 -15.40 -0.34 3.47
N LEU A 134 -14.86 -1.33 4.19
CA LEU A 134 -15.04 -2.73 3.87
C LEU A 134 -16.31 -3.24 4.54
N ASP A 135 -17.19 -3.87 3.77
CA ASP A 135 -18.42 -4.45 4.30
C ASP A 135 -18.11 -5.62 5.25
N ALA A 136 -18.91 -5.76 6.31
CA ALA A 136 -18.73 -6.81 7.31
C ALA A 136 -18.80 -8.22 6.69
N LEU A 137 -19.62 -8.41 5.65
CA LEU A 137 -19.71 -9.67 4.92
C LEU A 137 -18.38 -9.99 4.20
N GLN A 138 -17.80 -9.01 3.52
CA GLN A 138 -16.51 -9.16 2.85
C GLN A 138 -15.39 -9.44 3.86
N ALA A 139 -15.40 -8.74 5.00
CA ALA A 139 -14.45 -8.97 6.09
C ALA A 139 -14.54 -10.39 6.68
N ALA A 140 -15.75 -10.94 6.82
CA ALA A 140 -15.94 -12.31 7.31
C ALA A 140 -15.36 -13.35 6.35
N ILE A 141 -15.57 -13.18 5.04
CA ILE A 141 -14.99 -14.05 4.01
C ILE A 141 -13.47 -13.99 4.02
N LEU A 142 -12.91 -12.77 4.04
CA LEU A 142 -11.47 -12.55 4.10
C LEU A 142 -10.85 -13.18 5.36
N SER A 143 -11.51 -13.04 6.51
CA SER A 143 -11.05 -13.63 7.77
C SER A 143 -11.02 -15.15 7.73
N ALA A 144 -11.98 -15.78 7.04
CA ALA A 144 -11.99 -17.24 6.85
C ALA A 144 -10.90 -17.72 5.89
N LYS A 145 -10.50 -16.90 4.91
CA LYS A 145 -9.46 -17.22 3.92
C LYS A 145 -8.04 -16.93 4.40
N LEU A 146 -7.85 -15.88 5.20
CA LEU A 146 -6.52 -15.39 5.60
C LEU A 146 -5.59 -16.46 6.19
N PRO A 147 -6.03 -17.41 7.04
CA PRO A 147 -5.16 -18.46 7.56
C PRO A 147 -4.56 -19.39 6.51
N TYR A 148 -5.15 -19.46 5.31
CA TYR A 148 -4.69 -20.31 4.21
C TYR A 148 -3.79 -19.58 3.22
N LEU A 149 -3.66 -18.26 3.33
CA LEU A 149 -2.95 -17.42 2.36
C LEU A 149 -1.52 -17.90 2.07
N GLU A 150 -0.77 -18.28 3.10
CA GLU A 150 0.61 -18.74 2.92
C GLU A 150 0.69 -20.08 2.17
N ALA A 151 -0.26 -20.99 2.42
CA ALA A 151 -0.31 -22.28 1.75
C ALA A 151 -0.88 -22.19 0.31
N ASP A 152 -1.70 -21.18 0.04
CA ASP A 152 -2.34 -20.94 -1.26
C ASP A 152 -1.46 -20.12 -2.23
N ASN A 153 -0.39 -19.49 -1.74
CA ASN A 153 0.59 -18.70 -2.50
C ASN A 153 1.69 -19.57 -3.11
#